data_AF-A0A7C0ZWA5-F1
#
_entry.id   AF-A0A7C0ZWA5-F1
#
_cell.length_a   1.000
_cell.length_b   1.000
_cell.length_c   1.000
_cell.angle_alpha   90.00
_cell.angle_beta   90.00
_cell.angle_gamma   90.00
#
_symmetry.space_group_name_H-M   'P 1'
#
loop_
_entity.id
_entity.type
_entity.pdbx_description
1 polymer ?
#
loop_
_entity_poly.entity_id
_entity_poly.type
_entity_poly.pdbx_seq_one_letter_code
_entity_poly.pdbx_strand_id
1 'polypeptide(L)'
;GDEIITVLITGKGSGTVNVARIAMEEVNKDKISIVDSTQISGGIGFVVKKIVSLIKQGLPREKILSLVDRITSNIHLFITLDTIKFTHAGGRVNDIKNFVTTVLNIKPTLMMKNGLPRLLKMVRGRKRSLKFITNLVLNKIKEESKKFEIAFLHADSFEDISRIRKEILSKVKPEFEFTKIIGSALGVHAGPGALGVCIYFREEEI
;
A
#
# COMPACT_ATOMS: atom_id res chain seq x y z
N GLY A 1 -14.63 7.31 29.23
CA GLY A 1 -14.45 8.20 28.06
C GLY A 1 -13.54 7.50 27.09
N ASP A 2 -13.78 7.67 25.81
CA ASP A 2 -13.27 6.77 24.77
C ASP A 2 -11.76 6.90 24.51
N GLU A 3 -11.15 5.81 24.01
CA GLU A 3 -9.77 5.77 23.52
C GLU A 3 -9.75 5.87 21.98
N ILE A 4 -8.69 6.43 21.42
CA ILE A 4 -8.56 6.70 19.98
C ILE A 4 -7.27 6.07 19.44
N ILE A 5 -7.39 5.28 18.37
CA ILE A 5 -6.25 4.80 17.57
C ILE A 5 -6.31 5.48 16.21
N THR A 6 -5.34 6.34 15.92
CA THR A 6 -5.24 7.08 14.67
C THR A 6 -4.19 6.43 13.77
N VAL A 7 -4.64 5.75 12.71
CA VAL A 7 -3.77 5.08 11.73
C VAL A 7 -3.48 6.02 10.57
N LEU A 8 -2.19 6.26 10.30
CA LEU A 8 -1.74 7.23 9.30
C LEU A 8 -0.87 6.58 8.23
N ILE A 9 -0.75 7.27 7.11
CA ILE A 9 0.23 6.98 6.06
C ILE A 9 1.66 6.90 6.64
N THR A 10 2.53 6.13 5.98
CA THR A 10 3.95 6.04 6.34
C THR A 10 4.58 7.39 6.73
N GLY A 11 5.15 7.46 7.94
CA GLY A 11 5.85 8.66 8.42
C GLY A 11 7.13 8.97 7.64
N LYS A 12 7.68 7.99 6.91
CA LYS A 12 8.87 8.17 6.07
C LYS A 12 8.58 8.94 4.77
N GLY A 13 7.33 8.92 4.32
CA GLY A 13 6.89 9.57 3.08
C GLY A 13 6.03 10.82 3.32
N SER A 14 5.69 11.13 4.57
CA SER A 14 4.83 12.25 4.93
C SER A 14 5.10 12.72 6.38
N GLY A 15 5.04 14.03 6.60
CA GLY A 15 5.11 14.62 7.94
C GLY A 15 3.86 14.38 8.80
N THR A 16 2.79 13.80 8.25
CA THR A 16 1.49 13.62 8.94
C THR A 16 1.62 12.91 10.28
N VAL A 17 2.47 11.89 10.39
CA VAL A 17 2.69 11.16 11.65
C VAL A 17 3.27 12.08 12.73
N ASN A 18 4.26 12.91 12.37
CA ASN A 18 4.88 13.82 13.33
C ASN A 18 3.91 14.91 13.78
N VAL A 19 3.15 15.49 12.85
CA VAL A 19 2.11 16.48 13.18
C VAL A 19 1.06 15.89 14.11
N ALA A 20 0.62 14.65 13.85
CA ALA A 20 -0.37 13.99 14.69
C ALA A 20 0.17 13.67 16.10
N ARG A 21 1.46 13.34 16.24
CA ARG A 21 2.10 13.15 17.55
C ARG A 21 2.16 14.45 18.34
N ILE A 22 2.48 15.58 17.69
CA ILE A 22 2.46 16.90 18.35
C ILE A 22 1.05 17.24 18.84
N ALA A 23 0.05 17.11 17.96
CA ALA A 23 -1.35 17.39 18.32
C ALA A 23 -1.88 16.45 19.43
N MET A 24 -1.43 15.19 19.46
CA MET A 24 -1.77 14.24 20.51
C MET A 24 -1.32 14.73 21.90
N GLU A 25 -0.10 15.26 22.01
CA GLU A 25 0.44 15.79 23.28
C GLU A 25 -0.38 17.00 23.79
N GLU A 26 -0.88 17.84 22.87
CA GLU A 26 -1.68 19.02 23.22
C GLU A 26 -3.12 18.68 23.63
N VAL A 27 -3.68 17.58 23.10
CA VAL A 27 -5.09 17.20 23.31
C VAL A 27 -5.25 16.23 24.48
N ASN A 28 -4.71 15.00 24.36
CA ASN A 28 -4.80 13.97 25.40
C ASN A 28 -3.89 12.77 25.06
N LYS A 29 -2.62 12.82 25.47
CA LYS A 29 -1.64 11.74 25.20
C LYS A 29 -2.02 10.38 25.79
N ASP A 30 -2.78 10.36 26.89
CA ASP A 30 -3.10 9.12 27.58
C ASP A 30 -4.20 8.33 26.86
N LYS A 31 -5.05 9.01 26.06
CA LYS A 31 -6.19 8.39 25.37
C LYS A 31 -6.03 8.23 23.86
N ILE A 32 -5.03 8.87 23.27
CA ILE A 32 -4.80 8.87 21.83
C ILE A 32 -3.53 8.10 21.51
N SER A 33 -3.55 7.27 20.48
CA SER A 33 -2.37 6.54 20.00
C SER A 33 -2.20 6.73 18.51
N ILE A 34 -1.02 7.19 18.09
CA ILE A 34 -0.67 7.41 16.69
C ILE A 34 0.03 6.18 16.13
N VAL A 35 -0.59 5.53 15.14
CA VAL A 35 -0.04 4.40 14.42
C VAL A 35 0.53 4.87 13.08
N ASP A 36 1.85 4.78 12.94
CA ASP A 36 2.50 4.84 11.64
C ASP A 36 2.26 3.49 10.94
N SER A 37 1.38 3.45 9.94
CA SER A 37 1.08 2.20 9.25
C SER A 37 2.27 1.66 8.46
N THR A 38 3.30 2.46 8.18
CA THR A 38 4.37 2.16 7.21
C THR A 38 3.86 1.81 5.81
N GLN A 39 2.58 2.06 5.53
CA GLN A 39 1.88 1.69 4.31
C GLN A 39 1.30 2.94 3.62
N ILE A 40 0.79 2.74 2.40
CA ILE A 40 0.05 3.74 1.64
C ILE A 40 -1.22 3.11 1.06
N SER A 41 -2.23 3.94 0.75
CA SER A 41 -3.44 3.53 0.04
C SER A 41 -4.14 2.30 0.66
N GLY A 42 -4.49 1.28 -0.12
CA GLY A 42 -5.14 0.06 0.36
C GLY A 42 -4.39 -0.67 1.48
N GLY A 43 -3.07 -0.50 1.59
CA GLY A 43 -2.30 -1.03 2.72
C GLY A 43 -2.71 -0.42 4.05
N ILE A 44 -2.96 0.90 4.09
CA ILE A 44 -3.53 1.58 5.28
C ILE A 44 -4.91 1.00 5.59
N GLY A 45 -5.72 0.78 4.54
CA GLY A 45 -7.05 0.17 4.67
C GLY A 45 -7.02 -1.19 5.34
N PHE A 46 -6.07 -2.06 4.98
CA PHE A 46 -5.91 -3.37 5.62
C PHE A 46 -5.45 -3.26 7.08
N VAL A 47 -4.54 -2.34 7.41
CA VAL A 47 -4.15 -2.07 8.81
C VAL A 47 -5.37 -1.66 9.63
N VAL A 48 -6.15 -0.69 9.15
CA VAL A 48 -7.36 -0.21 9.82
C VAL A 48 -8.38 -1.35 9.98
N LYS A 49 -8.63 -2.12 8.91
CA LYS A 49 -9.56 -3.25 8.93
C LYS A 49 -9.16 -4.28 9.99
N LYS A 50 -7.87 -4.62 10.10
CA LYS A 50 -7.38 -5.57 11.11
C LYS A 50 -7.50 -5.00 12.53
N ILE A 51 -7.12 -3.74 12.75
CA ILE A 51 -7.28 -3.09 14.06
C ILE A 51 -8.75 -3.09 14.49
N VAL A 52 -9.68 -2.73 13.61
CA VAL A 52 -11.13 -2.77 13.88
C VAL A 52 -11.60 -4.18 14.25
N SER A 53 -11.07 -5.21 13.57
CA SER A 53 -11.37 -6.60 13.93
C SER A 53 -10.91 -6.94 15.35
N LEU A 54 -9.72 -6.49 15.76
CA LEU A 54 -9.19 -6.75 17.11
C LEU A 54 -9.96 -6.00 18.19
N ILE A 55 -10.38 -4.76 17.91
CA ILE A 55 -11.28 -3.99 18.80
C ILE A 55 -12.59 -4.76 19.00
N LYS A 56 -13.19 -5.28 17.93
CA LYS A 56 -14.43 -6.08 18.00
C LYS A 56 -14.28 -7.40 18.75
N GLN A 57 -13.06 -7.94 18.81
CA GLN A 57 -12.74 -9.11 19.63
C GLN A 57 -12.48 -8.77 21.11
N GLY A 58 -12.55 -7.49 21.49
CA GLY A 58 -12.38 -7.04 22.87
C GLY A 58 -10.91 -6.91 23.31
N LEU A 59 -9.96 -6.89 22.39
CA LEU A 59 -8.56 -6.69 22.75
C LEU A 59 -8.33 -5.26 23.28
N PRO A 60 -7.55 -5.08 24.36
CA PRO A 60 -7.22 -3.75 24.87
C PRO A 60 -6.30 -3.01 23.91
N ARG A 61 -6.38 -1.67 23.91
CA ARG A 61 -5.60 -0.78 23.01
C ARG A 61 -4.12 -1.12 22.99
N GLU A 62 -3.48 -1.28 24.15
CA GLU A 62 -2.05 -1.61 24.24
C GLU A 62 -1.70 -2.92 23.51
N LYS A 63 -2.55 -3.95 23.65
CA LYS A 63 -2.34 -5.21 22.95
C LYS A 63 -2.46 -5.04 21.44
N ILE A 64 -3.43 -4.26 20.98
CA ILE A 64 -3.59 -3.95 19.55
C ILE A 64 -2.35 -3.22 19.01
N LEU A 65 -1.84 -2.21 19.74
CA LEU A 65 -0.65 -1.46 19.35
C LEU A 65 0.58 -2.37 19.25
N SER A 66 0.73 -3.33 20.17
CA SER A 66 1.83 -4.32 20.12
C SER A 66 1.80 -5.24 18.90
N LEU A 67 0.68 -5.31 18.18
CA LEU A 67 0.51 -6.16 16.99
C LEU A 67 0.72 -5.42 15.67
N VAL A 68 0.83 -4.08 15.68
CA VAL A 68 0.87 -3.26 14.45
C VAL A 68 2.02 -3.65 13.52
N ASP A 69 3.22 -3.86 14.05
CA ASP A 69 4.39 -4.24 13.23
C ASP A 69 4.17 -5.59 12.54
N ARG A 70 3.56 -6.54 13.24
CA ARG A 70 3.19 -7.86 12.70
C ARG A 70 2.06 -7.79 11.67
N ILE A 71 1.10 -6.87 11.86
CA ILE A 71 0.04 -6.62 10.88
C ILE A 71 0.64 -6.03 9.60
N THR A 72 1.50 -5.03 9.72
CA THR A 72 2.05 -4.28 8.59
C THR A 72 3.08 -5.07 7.80
N SER A 73 3.83 -5.97 8.44
CA SER A 73 4.80 -6.86 7.77
C SER A 73 4.15 -7.88 6.83
N ASN A 74 2.88 -8.23 7.08
CA ASN A 74 2.09 -9.13 6.25
C ASN A 74 1.38 -8.43 5.08
N ILE A 75 1.60 -7.11 4.91
CA ILE A 75 1.02 -6.32 3.84
C ILE A 75 2.06 -6.04 2.75
N HIS A 76 1.77 -6.49 1.54
CA HIS A 76 2.62 -6.29 0.37
C HIS A 76 1.89 -5.43 -0.65
N LEU A 77 2.52 -4.34 -1.08
CA LEU A 77 2.00 -3.47 -2.13
C LEU A 77 2.97 -3.42 -3.30
N PHE A 78 2.49 -3.84 -4.47
CA PHE A 78 3.17 -3.69 -5.75
C PHE A 78 2.51 -2.59 -6.56
N ILE A 79 3.31 -1.81 -7.28
CA ILE A 79 2.83 -0.62 -8.01
C ILE A 79 3.47 -0.63 -9.39
N THR A 80 2.74 -0.27 -10.44
CA THR A 80 3.36 0.15 -11.71
C THR A 80 2.85 1.53 -12.08
N LEU A 81 3.76 2.42 -12.45
CA LEU A 81 3.44 3.76 -12.89
C LEU A 81 3.42 3.83 -14.42
N ASP A 82 2.69 4.78 -14.96
CA ASP A 82 2.75 5.04 -16.40
C ASP A 82 4.02 5.81 -16.81
N THR A 83 4.54 6.63 -15.91
CA THR A 83 5.75 7.42 -16.15
C THR A 83 6.46 7.72 -14.83
N ILE A 84 7.76 7.97 -14.90
CA ILE A 84 8.55 8.44 -13.75
C ILE A 84 8.29 9.91 -13.41
N LYS A 85 7.72 10.69 -14.34
CA LYS A 85 7.59 12.16 -14.25
C LYS A 85 7.05 12.64 -12.90
N PHE A 86 5.91 12.11 -12.47
CA PHE A 86 5.20 12.57 -11.26
C PHE A 86 5.95 12.20 -9.98
N THR A 87 6.47 10.97 -9.93
CA THR A 87 7.21 10.48 -8.77
C THR A 87 8.57 11.17 -8.65
N HIS A 88 9.24 11.45 -9.78
CA HIS A 88 10.47 12.22 -9.83
C HIS A 88 10.25 13.66 -9.35
N ALA A 89 9.25 14.35 -9.90
CA ALA A 89 8.90 15.71 -9.48
C ALA A 89 8.47 15.77 -8.01
N GLY A 90 7.77 14.74 -7.53
CA GLY A 90 7.40 14.61 -6.12
C GLY A 90 8.58 14.27 -5.20
N GLY A 91 9.66 13.66 -5.68
CA GLY A 91 10.78 13.25 -4.82
C GLY A 91 10.47 12.13 -3.82
N ARG A 92 9.33 11.43 -3.96
CA ARG A 92 8.87 10.37 -3.02
C ARG A 92 9.50 9.00 -3.28
N VAL A 93 10.19 8.82 -4.42
CA VAL A 93 10.99 7.61 -4.72
C VAL A 93 12.39 8.03 -5.12
N ASN A 94 13.31 7.96 -4.17
CA ASN A 94 14.69 8.42 -4.35
C ASN A 94 15.45 7.61 -5.43
N ASP A 95 15.12 6.33 -5.57
CA ASP A 95 15.82 5.40 -6.47
C ASP A 95 15.62 5.76 -7.96
N ILE A 96 14.67 6.64 -8.28
CA ILE A 96 14.32 7.04 -9.65
C ILE A 96 15.05 8.32 -10.08
N LYS A 97 15.73 9.03 -9.16
CA LYS A 97 16.40 10.32 -9.43
C LYS A 97 17.47 10.24 -10.51
N ASN A 98 18.10 9.08 -10.71
CA ASN A 98 19.17 8.89 -11.69
C ASN A 98 18.65 8.60 -13.12
N PHE A 99 17.34 8.36 -13.27
CA PHE A 99 16.76 8.08 -14.59
C PHE A 99 16.42 9.39 -15.27
N VAL A 100 17.41 9.93 -15.98
CA VAL A 100 17.24 11.04 -16.91
C VAL A 100 16.23 10.63 -17.99
N THR A 101 15.31 11.53 -18.28
CA THR A 101 14.05 11.48 -19.04
C THR A 101 14.11 10.94 -20.48
N THR A 102 15.18 10.28 -20.91
CA THR A 102 15.44 9.92 -22.32
C THR A 102 14.94 8.54 -22.75
N VAL A 103 14.51 7.66 -21.83
CA VAL A 103 14.09 6.31 -22.23
C VAL A 103 12.58 6.24 -22.48
N LEU A 104 12.22 6.36 -23.77
CA LEU A 104 10.86 6.27 -24.27
C LEU A 104 10.13 5.01 -23.80
N ASN A 105 8.91 5.21 -23.28
CA ASN A 105 7.94 4.15 -22.95
C ASN A 105 8.42 3.14 -21.87
N ILE A 106 9.22 3.59 -20.90
CA ILE A 106 9.52 2.79 -19.69
C ILE A 106 8.47 3.04 -18.60
N LYS A 107 8.05 1.94 -17.97
CA LYS A 107 7.06 1.88 -16.89
C LYS A 107 7.75 1.33 -15.64
N PRO A 108 7.99 2.15 -14.61
CA PRO A 108 8.60 1.66 -13.38
C PRO A 108 7.61 0.74 -12.65
N THR A 109 8.13 -0.36 -12.13
CA THR A 109 7.43 -1.21 -11.16
C THR A 109 8.12 -1.06 -9.82
N LEU A 110 7.33 -0.82 -8.78
CA LEU A 110 7.78 -0.56 -7.42
C LEU A 110 7.20 -1.61 -6.47
N MET A 111 7.80 -1.73 -5.29
CA MET A 111 7.15 -2.35 -4.13
C MET A 111 7.32 -1.49 -2.89
N MET A 112 6.40 -1.62 -1.95
CA MET A 112 6.58 -1.06 -0.62
C MET A 112 7.66 -1.86 0.12
N LYS A 113 8.71 -1.17 0.60
CA LYS A 113 9.78 -1.76 1.40
C LYS A 113 10.28 -0.75 2.44
N ASN A 114 10.36 -1.18 3.69
CA ASN A 114 10.80 -0.35 4.82
C ASN A 114 10.04 0.98 4.92
N GLY A 115 8.73 0.97 4.65
CA GLY A 115 7.88 2.16 4.73
C GLY A 115 7.96 3.11 3.53
N LEU A 116 8.64 2.76 2.44
CA LEU A 116 8.71 3.59 1.24
C LEU A 116 8.56 2.76 -0.05
N PRO A 117 7.98 3.32 -1.13
CA PRO A 117 8.02 2.68 -2.43
C PRO A 117 9.46 2.64 -2.95
N ARG A 118 9.94 1.45 -3.30
CA ARG A 118 11.27 1.20 -3.86
C ARG A 118 11.17 0.65 -5.26
N LEU A 119 12.10 1.07 -6.12
CA LEU A 119 12.16 0.61 -7.49
C LEU A 119 12.49 -0.88 -7.52
N LEU A 120 11.61 -1.69 -8.10
CA LEU A 120 11.87 -3.10 -8.37
C LEU A 120 12.47 -3.29 -9.75
N LYS A 121 11.82 -2.72 -10.77
CA LYS A 121 12.21 -2.94 -12.16
C LYS A 121 11.70 -1.84 -13.07
N MET A 122 12.52 -1.46 -14.04
CA MET A 122 12.09 -0.66 -15.19
C MET A 122 11.61 -1.61 -16.30
N VAL A 123 10.34 -1.51 -16.69
CA VAL A 123 9.75 -2.39 -17.71
C VAL A 123 9.34 -1.58 -18.93
N ARG A 124 9.85 -1.95 -20.12
CA ARG A 124 9.50 -1.25 -21.35
C ARG A 124 8.13 -1.68 -21.86
N GLY A 125 7.23 -0.72 -22.06
CA GLY A 125 5.90 -0.88 -22.62
C GLY A 125 4.85 -1.32 -21.59
N ARG A 126 3.67 -0.71 -21.69
CA ARG A 126 2.54 -0.90 -20.75
C ARG A 126 2.10 -2.37 -20.64
N LYS A 127 1.89 -3.06 -21.76
CA LYS A 127 1.48 -4.48 -21.75
C LYS A 127 2.45 -5.38 -20.97
N ARG A 128 3.77 -5.12 -21.09
CA ARG A 128 4.79 -5.90 -20.39
C ARG A 128 4.84 -5.57 -18.89
N SER A 129 4.67 -4.29 -18.51
CA SER A 129 4.65 -3.90 -17.09
C SER A 129 3.44 -4.49 -16.36
N LEU A 130 2.27 -4.50 -17.00
CA LEU A 130 1.05 -5.12 -16.47
C LEU A 130 1.18 -6.64 -16.28
N LYS A 131 1.78 -7.32 -17.26
CA LYS A 131 2.10 -8.76 -17.12
C LYS A 131 3.12 -9.00 -16.00
N PHE A 132 4.12 -8.13 -15.87
CA PHE A 132 5.15 -8.23 -14.84
C PHE A 132 4.56 -8.09 -13.42
N ILE A 133 3.77 -7.05 -13.15
CA ILE A 133 3.13 -6.89 -11.84
C ILE A 133 2.14 -8.02 -11.53
N THR A 134 1.40 -8.50 -12.53
CA THR A 134 0.49 -9.65 -12.37
C THR A 134 1.25 -10.91 -11.94
N ASN A 135 2.37 -11.20 -12.58
CA ASN A 135 3.23 -12.32 -12.20
C ASN A 135 3.85 -12.14 -10.81
N LEU A 136 4.28 -10.92 -10.44
CA LEU A 136 4.79 -10.64 -9.09
C LEU A 136 3.75 -10.97 -8.02
N VAL A 137 2.51 -10.54 -8.22
CA VAL A 137 1.41 -10.79 -7.30
C VAL A 137 1.14 -12.29 -7.18
N LEU A 138 0.98 -12.99 -8.31
CA LEU A 138 0.70 -14.43 -8.31
C LEU A 138 1.83 -15.24 -7.65
N ASN A 139 3.08 -14.87 -7.94
CA ASN A 139 4.24 -15.52 -7.33
C ASN A 139 4.27 -15.27 -5.82
N LYS A 140 4.01 -14.04 -5.35
CA LYS A 140 3.99 -13.74 -3.92
C LYS A 140 2.87 -14.48 -3.19
N ILE A 141 1.69 -14.59 -3.80
CA ILE A 141 0.57 -15.37 -3.24
C ILE A 141 0.95 -16.85 -3.13
N LYS A 142 1.57 -17.41 -4.17
CA LYS A 142 2.05 -18.80 -4.18
C LYS A 142 3.15 -19.04 -3.13
N GLU A 143 4.09 -18.11 -3.01
CA GLU A 143 5.22 -18.17 -2.07
C GLU A 143 4.75 -18.20 -0.61
N GLU A 144 3.83 -17.32 -0.23
CA GLU A 144 3.31 -17.26 1.13
C GLU A 144 2.39 -18.44 1.46
N SER A 145 1.63 -18.95 0.47
CA SER A 145 0.71 -20.08 0.63
C SER A 145 -0.26 -19.94 1.81
N LYS A 146 -0.68 -18.70 2.13
CA LYS A 146 -1.61 -18.35 3.21
C LYS A 146 -2.93 -17.84 2.66
N LYS A 147 -3.97 -17.84 3.51
CA LYS A 147 -5.20 -17.07 3.24
C LYS A 147 -4.85 -15.60 3.10
N PHE A 148 -5.49 -14.91 2.17
CA PHE A 148 -5.17 -13.53 1.87
C PHE A 148 -6.39 -12.72 1.44
N GLU A 149 -6.24 -11.41 1.60
CA GLU A 149 -7.14 -10.41 1.05
C GLU A 149 -6.37 -9.57 0.02
N ILE A 150 -7.07 -8.99 -0.95
CA ILE A 150 -6.42 -8.27 -2.05
C ILE A 150 -7.17 -6.98 -2.42
N ALA A 151 -6.43 -5.89 -2.62
CA ALA A 151 -6.96 -4.62 -3.08
C ALA A 151 -6.36 -4.26 -4.43
N PHE A 152 -7.21 -3.87 -5.36
CA PHE A 152 -6.84 -3.39 -6.68
C PHE A 152 -7.01 -1.86 -6.73
N LEU A 153 -5.94 -1.14 -7.01
CA LEU A 153 -5.89 0.31 -6.86
C LEU A 153 -5.47 0.96 -8.19
N HIS A 154 -6.09 2.06 -8.58
CA HIS A 154 -5.72 2.75 -9.83
C HIS A 154 -5.83 4.27 -9.74
N ALA A 155 -5.08 4.97 -10.59
CA ALA A 155 -5.24 6.38 -10.89
C ALA A 155 -5.58 6.49 -12.38
N ASP A 156 -6.84 6.76 -12.70
CA ASP A 156 -7.29 6.95 -14.10
C ASP A 156 -6.82 5.82 -15.05
N SER A 157 -7.07 4.57 -14.64
CA SER A 157 -6.53 3.37 -15.29
C SER A 157 -7.45 2.16 -15.06
N PHE A 158 -8.77 2.40 -15.03
CA PHE A 158 -9.77 1.40 -14.66
C PHE A 158 -9.70 0.14 -15.54
N GLU A 159 -9.63 0.30 -16.86
CA GLU A 159 -9.58 -0.83 -17.79
C GLU A 159 -8.39 -1.77 -17.53
N ASP A 160 -7.20 -1.20 -17.31
CA ASP A 160 -6.00 -1.97 -17.03
C ASP A 160 -6.08 -2.72 -15.69
N ILE A 161 -6.58 -2.07 -14.63
CA ILE A 161 -6.70 -2.72 -13.33
C ILE A 161 -7.80 -3.79 -13.36
N SER A 162 -8.91 -3.57 -14.08
CA SER A 162 -9.97 -4.55 -14.27
C SER A 162 -9.47 -5.80 -15.00
N ARG A 163 -8.61 -5.62 -16.01
CA ARG A 163 -7.96 -6.74 -16.70
C ARG A 163 -7.02 -7.53 -15.78
N ILE A 164 -6.16 -6.84 -15.02
CA ILE A 164 -5.27 -7.47 -14.04
C ILE A 164 -6.08 -8.22 -12.99
N ARG A 165 -7.13 -7.61 -12.45
CA ARG A 165 -8.03 -8.22 -11.48
C ARG A 165 -8.63 -9.51 -12.03
N LYS A 166 -9.20 -9.48 -13.24
CA LYS A 166 -9.78 -10.68 -13.88
C LYS A 166 -8.73 -11.78 -14.05
N GLU A 167 -7.51 -11.44 -14.50
CA GLU A 167 -6.45 -12.42 -14.68
C GLU A 167 -6.02 -13.05 -13.35
N ILE A 168 -5.80 -12.25 -12.30
CA ILE A 168 -5.40 -12.76 -10.99
C ILE A 168 -6.49 -13.65 -10.40
N LEU A 169 -7.74 -13.17 -10.36
CA LEU A 169 -8.86 -13.89 -9.75
C LEU A 169 -9.25 -15.16 -10.52
N SER A 170 -8.83 -15.31 -11.79
CA SER A 170 -8.99 -16.58 -12.52
C SER A 170 -8.06 -17.70 -12.03
N LYS A 171 -7.00 -17.36 -11.27
CA LYS A 171 -5.95 -18.29 -10.83
C LYS A 171 -5.91 -18.49 -9.31
N VAL A 172 -6.43 -17.53 -8.55
CA VAL A 172 -6.41 -17.54 -7.08
C VAL A 172 -7.72 -17.01 -6.51
N LYS A 173 -8.07 -17.44 -5.28
CA LYS A 173 -9.30 -17.04 -4.60
C LYS A 173 -8.97 -16.33 -3.28
N PRO A 174 -9.09 -14.99 -3.20
CA PRO A 174 -8.94 -14.26 -1.94
C PRO A 174 -10.17 -14.44 -1.04
N GLU A 175 -10.00 -14.23 0.26
CA GLU A 175 -11.10 -14.17 1.25
C GLU A 175 -11.93 -12.89 1.09
N PHE A 176 -11.28 -11.82 0.65
CA PHE A 176 -11.89 -10.52 0.44
C PHE A 176 -11.14 -9.77 -0.68
N GLU A 177 -11.88 -9.09 -1.54
CA GLU A 177 -11.29 -8.22 -2.55
C GLU A 177 -12.11 -6.94 -2.77
N PHE A 178 -11.42 -5.89 -3.18
CA PHE A 178 -12.05 -4.66 -3.64
C PHE A 178 -11.21 -3.94 -4.69
N THR A 179 -11.85 -3.11 -5.49
CA THR A 179 -11.19 -2.20 -6.44
C THR A 179 -11.52 -0.76 -6.07
N LYS A 180 -10.53 0.15 -6.09
CA LYS A 180 -10.75 1.58 -5.79
C LYS A 180 -9.81 2.50 -6.56
N ILE A 181 -10.31 3.68 -6.89
CA ILE A 181 -9.47 4.79 -7.34
C ILE A 181 -8.64 5.33 -6.16
N ILE A 182 -7.37 5.67 -6.39
CA ILE A 182 -6.52 6.29 -5.37
C ILE A 182 -6.89 7.76 -5.17
N GLY A 183 -6.69 8.27 -3.95
CA GLY A 183 -6.96 9.67 -3.61
C GLY A 183 -5.96 10.65 -4.24
N SER A 184 -6.36 11.92 -4.35
CA SER A 184 -5.58 13.00 -4.98
C SER A 184 -4.19 13.19 -4.36
N ALA A 185 -4.07 13.12 -3.04
CA ALA A 185 -2.80 13.25 -2.33
C ALA A 185 -1.75 12.22 -2.75
N LEU A 186 -2.17 11.01 -3.12
CA LEU A 186 -1.27 10.01 -3.69
C LEU A 186 -1.15 10.17 -5.22
N GLY A 187 -2.25 10.53 -5.87
CA GLY A 187 -2.34 10.73 -7.32
C GLY A 187 -1.35 11.78 -7.86
N VAL A 188 -1.09 12.86 -7.12
CA VAL A 188 -0.10 13.89 -7.53
C VAL A 188 1.33 13.33 -7.64
N HIS A 189 1.64 12.27 -6.91
CA HIS A 189 2.96 11.63 -6.92
C HIS A 189 3.01 10.41 -7.84
N ALA A 190 1.92 9.65 -7.93
CA ALA A 190 1.85 8.45 -8.77
C ALA A 190 1.58 8.78 -10.25
N GLY A 191 0.76 9.80 -10.50
CA GLY A 191 0.29 10.19 -11.83
C GLY A 191 -0.85 9.35 -12.40
N PRO A 192 -1.55 9.84 -13.43
CA PRO A 192 -2.52 9.06 -14.20
C PRO A 192 -1.85 7.83 -14.84
N GLY A 193 -2.63 6.77 -15.04
CA GLY A 193 -2.14 5.48 -15.51
C GLY A 193 -1.44 4.64 -14.43
N ALA A 194 -1.19 5.18 -13.22
CA ALA A 194 -0.64 4.39 -12.13
C ALA A 194 -1.66 3.34 -11.64
N LEU A 195 -1.16 2.18 -11.23
CA LEU A 195 -1.97 1.18 -10.54
C LEU A 195 -1.14 0.41 -9.52
N GLY A 196 -1.84 -0.21 -8.57
CA GLY A 196 -1.22 -1.04 -7.56
C GLY A 196 -2.10 -2.21 -7.16
N VAL A 197 -1.45 -3.27 -6.68
CA VAL A 197 -2.10 -4.44 -6.11
C VAL A 197 -1.54 -4.62 -4.70
N CYS A 198 -2.40 -4.51 -3.71
CA CYS A 198 -2.06 -4.68 -2.31
C CYS A 198 -2.60 -6.02 -1.82
N ILE A 199 -1.77 -6.81 -1.15
CA ILE A 199 -2.11 -8.12 -0.62
C ILE A 199 -1.90 -8.07 0.89
N TYR A 200 -2.88 -8.54 1.65
CA TYR A 200 -2.72 -8.77 3.07
C TYR A 200 -2.83 -10.26 3.36
N PHE A 201 -1.74 -10.88 3.79
CA PHE A 201 -1.75 -12.29 4.21
C PHE A 201 -2.25 -12.38 5.64
N ARG A 202 -3.30 -13.16 5.85
CA ARG A 202 -3.84 -13.40 7.19
C ARG A 202 -2.94 -14.39 7.90
N GLU A 203 -2.68 -14.12 9.17
CA GLU A 203 -2.14 -15.11 10.09
C GLU A 203 -3.28 -15.68 10.92
N GLU A 204 -3.23 -16.98 11.18
CA GLU A 204 -4.28 -17.70 11.90
C GLU A 204 -4.26 -17.42 13.42
N GLU A 205 -3.18 -16.83 13.94
CA GLU A 205 -2.92 -16.62 15.37
C GLU A 205 -3.31 -15.23 15.91
N ILE A 206 -3.92 -14.36 15.09
CA ILE A 206 -4.33 -12.99 15.47
C ILE A 206 -5.70 -12.67 14.89
#